data_AF-A0A8D8A3L5-F1
#
_entry.id   AF-A0A8D8A3L5-F1
#
_cell.length_a   1.000
_cell.length_b   1.000
_cell.length_c   1.000
_cell.angle_alpha   90.00
_cell.angle_beta   90.00
_cell.angle_gamma   90.00
#
_symmetry.space_group_name_H-M   'P 1'
#
loop_
_entity.id
_entity.type
_entity.pdbx_description
1 polymer ?
#
loop_
_entity_poly.entity_id
_entity_poly.type
_entity_poly.pdbx_seq_one_letter_code
_entity_poly.pdbx_strand_id
1 'polypeptide(L)'
;MPHHAILRPSSSTTKLRVVFDASAKLSPSSVSLNEALQIGGTVQNDLFSILLAFRKHPVAFTADLSKMYRQILVAPADTPFQRIFWRNEPADFIRVLELTTVTYGTASAPFLATRCLVQL
;
A
#
# COMPACT_ATOMS: atom_id res chain seq x y z
N MET A 1 13.34 2.07 1.87
CA MET A 1 12.13 2.71 2.38
C MET A 1 12.10 2.65 3.91
N PRO A 2 12.13 3.81 4.59
CA PRO A 2 11.92 3.89 6.03
C PRO A 2 10.57 3.31 6.43
N HIS A 3 10.51 2.70 7.60
CA HIS A 3 9.27 2.17 8.14
C HIS A 3 9.31 2.15 9.66
N HIS A 4 8.13 2.15 10.27
CA HIS A 4 7.99 2.01 11.71
C HIS A 4 6.72 1.23 12.07
N ALA A 5 6.73 0.66 13.27
CA ALA A 5 5.61 -0.03 13.86
C ALA A 5 4.70 0.95 14.62
N ILE A 6 3.39 0.84 14.40
CA ILE A 6 2.36 1.45 15.22
C ILE A 6 1.60 0.33 15.93
N LEU A 7 1.76 0.26 17.25
CA LEU A 7 0.99 -0.65 18.09
C LEU A 7 -0.35 -0.01 18.44
N ARG A 8 -1.43 -0.77 18.22
CA ARG A 8 -2.79 -0.40 18.61
C ARG A 8 -3.39 -1.55 19.42
N PRO A 9 -3.05 -1.67 20.72
CA PRO A 9 -3.46 -2.80 21.55
C PRO A 9 -4.98 -2.97 21.64
N SER A 10 -5.72 -1.86 21.55
CA SER A 10 -7.19 -1.83 21.55
C SER A 10 -7.83 -2.23 20.21
N SER A 11 -7.05 -2.41 19.14
CA SER A 11 -7.58 -2.88 17.86
C SER A 11 -7.87 -4.38 17.92
N SER A 12 -9.12 -4.75 17.67
CA SER A 12 -9.58 -6.15 17.64
C SER A 12 -8.97 -6.95 16.48
N THR A 13 -8.74 -6.31 15.32
CA THR A 13 -8.32 -6.99 14.09
C THR A 13 -6.84 -6.85 13.77
N THR A 14 -6.20 -5.72 14.11
CA THR A 14 -4.80 -5.46 13.71
C THR A 14 -4.06 -4.71 14.81
N LYS A 15 -3.50 -5.47 15.76
CA LYS A 15 -2.76 -4.94 16.92
C LYS A 15 -1.44 -4.25 16.54
N LEU A 16 -0.83 -4.64 15.42
CA LEU A 16 0.40 -4.06 14.90
C LEU A 16 0.20 -3.62 13.45
N ARG A 17 0.46 -2.36 13.15
CA ARG A 17 0.50 -1.82 11.79
C ARG A 17 1.91 -1.37 11.48
N VAL A 18 2.46 -1.82 10.36
CA VAL A 18 3.68 -1.22 9.83
C VAL A 18 3.25 -0.02 8.99
N VAL A 19 4.01 1.07 9.05
CA VAL A 19 3.86 2.22 8.17
C VAL A 19 5.14 2.35 7.37
N PHE A 20 5.01 2.38 6.05
CA PHE A 20 6.11 2.63 5.14
C PHE A 20 6.04 4.09 4.69
N ASP A 21 7.19 4.78 4.75
CA ASP A 21 7.30 6.17 4.34
C ASP A 21 8.05 6.25 3.00
N ALA A 22 7.30 6.25 1.91
CA ALA A 22 7.82 6.47 0.57
C ALA A 22 7.97 7.96 0.22
N SER A 23 7.55 8.87 1.11
CA SER A 23 7.74 10.31 0.97
C SER A 23 9.04 10.79 1.63
N ALA A 24 9.71 9.93 2.40
CA ALA A 24 10.99 10.21 3.02
C ALA A 24 12.03 10.62 1.97
N LYS A 25 12.76 11.70 2.30
CA LYS A 25 13.83 12.29 1.50
C LYS A 25 15.15 12.15 2.23
N LEU A 26 16.23 11.92 1.49
CA LEU A 26 17.60 11.90 2.05
C LEU A 26 18.06 13.31 2.45
N SER A 27 17.70 14.30 1.64
CA SER A 27 17.95 15.72 1.85
C SER A 27 16.80 16.56 1.26
N PRO A 28 16.68 17.86 1.60
CA PRO A 28 15.64 18.72 1.03
C PRO A 28 15.65 18.80 -0.51
N SER A 29 16.82 18.59 -1.13
CA SER A 29 16.99 18.58 -2.59
C SER A 29 16.78 17.20 -3.24
N SER A 30 16.65 16.14 -2.45
CA SER A 30 16.45 14.79 -2.97
C SER A 30 14.99 14.54 -3.37
N VAL A 31 14.80 13.65 -4.34
CA VAL A 31 13.50 13.16 -4.78
C VAL A 31 13.11 11.97 -3.91
N SER A 32 11.90 11.99 -3.36
CA SER A 32 11.32 10.85 -2.65
C SER A 32 10.83 9.78 -3.63
N LEU A 33 10.63 8.55 -3.15
CA LEU A 33 10.07 7.49 -3.99
C LEU A 33 8.69 7.89 -4.54
N ASN A 34 7.85 8.53 -3.73
CA ASN A 34 6.53 8.98 -4.15
C ASN A 34 6.55 10.04 -5.25
N GLU A 35 7.56 10.92 -5.27
CA GLU A 35 7.73 11.90 -6.35
C GLU A 35 8.26 11.28 -7.64
N ALA A 36 9.00 10.17 -7.54
CA ALA A 36 9.52 9.44 -8.71
C ALA A 36 8.49 8.50 -9.34
N LEU A 37 7.45 8.09 -8.60
CA LEU A 37 6.45 7.13 -9.06
C LEU A 37 5.37 7.80 -9.91
N GLN A 38 4.96 7.12 -10.98
CA GLN A 38 3.75 7.47 -11.70
C GLN A 38 2.52 6.97 -10.94
N ILE A 39 1.71 7.91 -10.42
CA ILE A 39 0.55 7.62 -9.57
C ILE A 39 -0.53 6.82 -10.32
N GLY A 40 -0.73 7.12 -11.62
CA GLY A 40 -1.86 6.63 -12.40
C GLY A 40 -3.10 7.51 -12.22
N GLY A 41 -4.14 7.23 -13.02
CA GLY A 41 -5.41 7.97 -13.00
C GLY A 41 -6.43 7.37 -12.03
N THR A 42 -7.51 8.09 -11.76
CA THR A 42 -8.64 7.54 -11.00
C THR A 42 -9.40 6.52 -11.85
N VAL A 43 -9.46 5.27 -11.37
CA VAL A 43 -10.19 4.17 -12.04
C VAL A 43 -11.52 3.86 -11.34
N GLN A 44 -11.66 4.25 -10.08
CA GLN A 44 -12.86 4.01 -9.29
C GLN A 44 -14.02 4.88 -9.78
N ASN A 45 -15.23 4.32 -9.75
CA ASN A 45 -16.44 5.11 -9.91
C ASN A 45 -16.52 6.17 -8.81
N ASP A 46 -17.09 7.33 -9.12
CA ASP A 46 -17.32 8.37 -8.14
C ASP A 46 -18.31 7.91 -7.06
N LEU A 47 -18.20 8.51 -5.87
CA LEU A 47 -19.00 8.13 -4.72
C LEU A 47 -20.51 8.32 -4.97
N PHE A 48 -20.91 9.33 -5.74
CA PHE A 48 -22.32 9.59 -6.01
C PHE A 48 -22.92 8.48 -6.88
N SER A 49 -22.21 8.07 -7.94
CA SER A 49 -22.60 6.93 -8.77
C SER A 49 -22.69 5.63 -7.97
N ILE A 50 -21.74 5.38 -7.05
CA ILE A 50 -21.78 4.23 -6.15
C ILE A 50 -23.03 4.26 -5.27
N LEU A 51 -23.33 5.41 -4.64
CA LEU A 51 -24.51 5.55 -3.77
C LEU A 51 -25.83 5.40 -4.51
N LEU A 52 -25.93 5.87 -5.76
CA LEU A 52 -27.10 5.65 -6.59
C LEU A 52 -27.28 4.17 -6.94
N ALA A 53 -26.21 3.46 -7.31
CA ALA A 53 -26.26 2.03 -7.58
C ALA A 53 -26.70 1.22 -6.35
N PHE A 54 -26.21 1.57 -5.17
CA PHE A 54 -26.61 0.94 -3.90
C PHE A 54 -28.10 1.10 -3.58
N ARG A 55 -28.73 2.20 -4.03
CA ARG A 55 -30.17 2.45 -3.81
C ARG A 55 -31.07 1.85 -4.87
N LYS A 56 -30.51 1.33 -5.97
CA LYS A 56 -31.28 0.81 -7.11
C LYS A 56 -32.07 -0.46 -6.78
N HIS A 57 -31.59 -1.26 -5.83
CA HIS A 57 -32.16 -2.55 -5.48
C HIS A 57 -32.46 -2.63 -3.97
N PRO A 58 -33.46 -3.43 -3.55
CA PRO A 58 -33.82 -3.57 -2.14
C PRO A 58 -32.74 -4.26 -1.29
N VAL A 59 -31.79 -4.96 -1.92
CA VAL A 59 -30.70 -5.68 -1.27
C VAL A 59 -29.40 -5.33 -1.96
N ALA A 60 -28.34 -5.08 -1.18
CA ALA A 60 -26.99 -4.81 -1.65
C ALA A 60 -25.99 -5.74 -0.95
N PHE A 61 -24.96 -6.18 -1.68
CA PHE A 61 -23.88 -6.97 -1.14
C PHE A 61 -22.62 -6.12 -0.98
N THR A 62 -21.91 -6.31 0.11
CA THR A 62 -20.61 -5.69 0.37
C THR A 62 -19.59 -6.75 0.69
N ALA A 63 -18.35 -6.53 0.26
CA ALA A 63 -17.22 -7.39 0.56
C ALA A 63 -15.99 -6.54 0.81
N ASP A 64 -15.13 -6.98 1.73
CA ASP A 64 -13.85 -6.36 2.03
C ASP A 64 -12.71 -7.26 1.55
N LEU A 65 -11.81 -6.72 0.73
CA LEU A 65 -10.62 -7.42 0.27
C LEU A 65 -9.50 -7.26 1.30
N SER A 66 -9.47 -8.21 2.23
CA SER A 66 -8.46 -8.26 3.28
C SER A 66 -7.03 -8.20 2.71
N LYS A 67 -6.28 -7.18 3.14
CA LYS A 67 -4.89 -6.92 2.71
C LYS A 67 -4.73 -6.82 1.18
N MET A 68 -5.70 -6.20 0.50
CA MET A 68 -5.76 -6.07 -0.96
C MET A 68 -4.40 -5.81 -1.65
N TYR A 69 -3.63 -4.82 -1.18
CA TYR A 69 -2.32 -4.48 -1.77
C TYR A 69 -1.33 -5.66 -1.79
N ARG A 70 -1.36 -6.50 -0.75
CA ARG A 70 -0.46 -7.66 -0.62
C ARG A 70 -0.86 -8.85 -1.50
N GLN A 71 -1.99 -8.76 -2.20
CA GLN A 71 -2.43 -9.79 -3.15
C GLN A 71 -1.83 -9.59 -4.55
N ILE A 72 -1.10 -8.49 -4.76
CA ILE A 72 -0.59 -8.08 -6.09
C ILE A 72 0.92 -8.12 -6.05
N LEU A 73 1.51 -8.98 -6.89
CA LEU A 73 2.96 -9.06 -7.05
C LEU A 73 3.49 -7.84 -7.81
N VAL A 74 4.64 -7.35 -7.35
CA VAL A 74 5.43 -6.33 -8.04
C VAL A 74 6.32 -7.04 -9.05
N ALA A 75 6.56 -6.41 -10.20
CA ALA A 75 7.47 -6.96 -11.19
C ALA A 75 8.87 -7.16 -10.55
N PRO A 76 9.58 -8.28 -10.79
CA PRO A 76 10.89 -8.53 -10.18
C PRO A 76 11.92 -7.43 -10.43
N ALA A 77 11.81 -6.70 -11.55
CA ALA A 77 12.68 -5.57 -11.86
C ALA A 77 12.47 -4.36 -10.92
N ASP A 78 11.28 -4.26 -10.30
CA ASP A 78 10.88 -3.12 -9.48
C ASP A 78 10.94 -3.38 -7.97
N THR A 79 11.10 -4.64 -7.53
CA THR A 79 11.25 -4.99 -6.10
C THR A 79 12.45 -4.32 -5.42
N PRO A 80 13.58 -4.03 -6.10
CA PRO A 80 14.70 -3.30 -5.51
C PRO A 80 14.32 -1.90 -5.00
N PHE A 81 13.31 -1.25 -5.59
CA PHE A 81 12.84 0.07 -5.15
C PHE A 81 12.04 0.01 -3.84
N GLN A 82 11.62 -1.18 -3.42
CA GLN A 82 10.89 -1.41 -2.17
C GLN A 82 11.75 -2.02 -1.06
N ARG A 83 13.07 -1.83 -1.13
CA ARG A 83 14.01 -2.33 -0.11
C ARG A 83 13.74 -1.74 1.27
N ILE A 84 13.87 -2.58 2.29
CA ILE A 84 13.79 -2.19 3.70
C ILE A 84 14.96 -2.74 4.49
N PHE A 85 15.28 -2.08 5.60
CA PHE A 85 16.26 -2.55 6.57
C PHE A 85 15.55 -3.24 7.74
N TRP A 86 15.96 -4.46 8.10
CA TRP A 86 15.32 -5.22 9.17
C TRP A 86 16.32 -5.88 10.10
N ARG A 87 16.03 -5.85 11.40
CA ARG A 87 16.72 -6.63 12.45
C ARG A 87 15.70 -6.99 13.53
N ASN A 88 15.90 -8.11 14.23
CA ASN A 88 14.97 -8.50 15.29
C ASN A 88 15.38 -7.84 16.60
N GLU A 89 16.67 -7.94 16.94
CA GLU A 89 17.26 -7.32 18.11
C GLU A 89 18.21 -6.17 17.74
N PRO A 90 18.43 -5.18 18.61
CA PRO A 90 19.39 -4.10 18.35
C PRO A 90 20.83 -4.59 18.10
N ALA A 91 21.20 -5.73 18.68
CA ALA A 91 22.51 -6.34 18.54
C ALA A 91 22.69 -7.13 17.23
N ASP A 92 21.59 -7.47 16.55
CA ASP A 92 21.64 -8.23 15.30
C ASP A 92 22.17 -7.36 14.15
N PHE A 93 22.80 -8.04 13.17
CA PHE A 93 23.12 -7.42 11.89
C PHE A 93 21.86 -6.97 11.16
N ILE A 94 21.93 -5.78 10.54
CA ILE A 94 20.85 -5.26 9.70
C ILE A 94 20.80 -6.07 8.40
N ARG A 95 19.63 -6.64 8.12
CA ARG A 95 19.31 -7.30 6.85
C ARG A 95 18.68 -6.31 5.89
N VAL A 96 18.98 -6.47 4.60
CA VAL A 96 18.27 -5.78 3.51
C VAL A 96 17.27 -6.77 2.93
N LEU A 97 16.00 -6.41 2.94
CA LEU A 97 14.91 -7.22 2.39
C LEU A 97 14.19 -6.45 1.29
N GLU A 98 13.66 -7.17 0.31
CA GLU A 98 12.84 -6.61 -0.77
C GLU A 98 11.38 -7.02 -0.58
N LEU A 99 10.47 -6.05 -0.63
CA LEU A 99 9.04 -6.32 -0.61
C LEU A 99 8.59 -6.75 -2.02
N THR A 100 7.90 -7.89 -2.10
CA THR A 100 7.53 -8.53 -3.38
C THR A 100 6.13 -8.18 -3.87
N THR A 101 5.33 -7.50 -3.04
CA THR A 101 3.94 -7.14 -3.33
C THR A 101 3.77 -5.64 -3.31
N VAL A 102 2.67 -5.13 -3.88
CA VAL A 102 2.35 -3.70 -3.81
C VAL A 102 2.32 -3.27 -2.34
N THR A 103 3.16 -2.30 -2.00
CA THR A 103 3.32 -1.81 -0.63
C THR A 103 2.49 -0.55 -0.43
N TYR A 104 1.62 -0.56 0.59
CA TYR A 104 0.88 0.63 0.98
C TYR A 104 1.83 1.73 1.46
N GLY A 105 1.46 3.00 1.24
CA GLY A 105 2.32 4.15 1.51
C GLY A 105 3.07 4.65 0.27
N THR A 106 3.10 3.87 -0.82
CA THR A 106 3.53 4.37 -2.13
C THR A 106 2.38 5.07 -2.86
N ALA A 107 2.69 6.12 -3.63
CA ALA A 107 1.70 6.97 -4.26
C ALA A 107 0.87 6.23 -5.33
N SER A 108 1.48 5.27 -6.03
CA SER A 108 0.82 4.46 -7.06
C SER A 108 0.02 3.27 -6.52
N ALA A 109 0.16 2.91 -5.23
CA ALA A 109 -0.49 1.72 -4.66
C ALA A 109 -2.02 1.67 -4.87
N PRO A 110 -2.78 2.76 -4.66
CA PRO A 110 -4.24 2.74 -4.85
C PRO A 110 -4.63 2.46 -6.32
N PHE A 111 -3.93 3.08 -7.26
CA PHE A 111 -4.17 2.86 -8.69
C PHE A 111 -3.87 1.42 -9.08
N LEU A 112 -2.69 0.92 -8.73
CA LEU A 112 -2.28 -0.46 -9.04
C LEU A 112 -3.28 -1.47 -8.50
N ALA A 113 -3.73 -1.27 -7.26
CA ALA A 113 -4.70 -2.16 -6.64
C ALA A 113 -6.05 -2.16 -7.34
N THR A 114 -6.60 -0.98 -7.58
CA THR A 114 -7.94 -0.83 -8.15
C THR A 114 -7.97 -1.20 -9.63
N ARG A 115 -6.90 -0.92 -10.39
CA ARG A 115 -6.80 -1.28 -11.80
C ARG A 115 -6.86 -2.79 -12.01
N CYS A 116 -6.26 -3.58 -11.11
CA CYS A 116 -6.35 -5.04 -11.14
C CYS A 116 -7.81 -5.53 -11.07
N LEU A 117 -8.65 -4.92 -10.21
CA LEU A 117 -10.06 -5.32 -10.08
C LEU A 117 -10.89 -5.01 -11.34
N VAL A 118 -10.50 -4.01 -12.11
CA VAL A 118 -11.21 -3.62 -13.35
C VAL A 118 -10.73 -4.41 -14.57
N GLN A 119 -9.55 -5.04 -14.50
CA GLN A 119 -8.99 -5.82 -15.60
C GLN A 119 -9.38 -7.30 -15.57
N LEU A 120 -9.76 -7.81 -14.39
CA LEU A 120 -10.29 -9.17 -14.21
C LEU A 120 -11.73 -9.26 -14.73
#